data_AF-A0A7C3TNX7-F1
#
_entry.id   AF-A0A7C3TNX7-F1
#
_cell.length_a   1.000
_cell.length_b   1.000
_cell.length_c   1.000
_cell.angle_alpha   90.00
_cell.angle_beta   90.00
_cell.angle_gamma   90.00
#
_symmetry.space_group_name_H-M   'P 1'
#
loop_
_entity.id
_entity.type
_entity.pdbx_description
1 polymer ?
#
loop_
_entity_poly.entity_id
_entity_poly.type
_entity_poly.pdbx_seq_one_letter_code
_entity_poly.pdbx_strand_id
1 'polypeptide(L)'
;MKINQRLLFNILIIIIVLVPMNYRPCFANPLLRNITVEQHTLPNGITCLLVNRGYTPTLALIISFKVGSVDEQYQTAGAAHLLEHMMFKGTKTIGTTNFEEEQTLLGQIEALGETIDQITLTNPDNVQLPQLKERLQKLQEKANTFVVNSAYDAIYTQAGGINFNASTSRDMTQYYIELPNDAL
;
A
#
# COMPACT_ATOMS: atom_id res chain seq x y z
N MET A 1 -70.76 -4.60 6.09
CA MET A 1 -69.65 -3.66 6.35
C MET A 1 -69.27 -3.01 5.02
N LYS A 2 -69.67 -1.75 4.76
CA LYS A 2 -69.39 -1.08 3.46
C LYS A 2 -67.97 -0.51 3.51
N ILE A 3 -67.06 -1.08 2.74
CA ILE A 3 -65.68 -0.60 2.64
C ILE A 3 -65.71 0.76 1.93
N ASN A 4 -65.07 1.76 2.53
CA ASN A 4 -65.06 3.13 2.02
C ASN A 4 -64.20 3.21 0.75
N GLN A 5 -64.85 3.48 -0.41
CA GLN A 5 -64.17 3.54 -1.71
C GLN A 5 -63.05 4.59 -1.75
N ARG A 6 -63.15 5.68 -0.97
CA ARG A 6 -62.08 6.68 -0.84
C ARG A 6 -60.84 6.13 -0.12
N LEU A 7 -61.04 5.24 0.86
CA LEU A 7 -59.95 4.59 1.58
C LEU A 7 -59.21 3.60 0.67
N LEU A 8 -59.95 2.81 -0.13
CA LEU A 8 -59.37 1.91 -1.14
C LEU A 8 -58.56 2.69 -2.19
N PHE A 9 -59.09 3.83 -2.66
CA PHE A 9 -58.38 4.67 -3.63
C PHE A 9 -57.09 5.26 -3.06
N ASN A 10 -57.12 5.74 -1.81
CA ASN A 10 -55.93 6.27 -1.14
C ASN A 10 -54.88 5.17 -0.87
N ILE A 11 -55.30 3.97 -0.48
CA ILE A 11 -54.39 2.81 -0.32
C ILE A 11 -53.75 2.44 -1.67
N LEU A 12 -54.53 2.44 -2.75
CA LEU A 12 -54.03 2.15 -4.09
C LEU A 12 -52.99 3.18 -4.55
N ILE A 13 -53.21 4.48 -4.29
CA ILE A 13 -52.23 5.54 -4.58
C ILE A 13 -50.95 5.35 -3.75
N ILE A 14 -51.08 5.04 -2.46
CA ILE A 14 -49.92 4.78 -1.57
C ILE A 14 -49.10 3.60 -2.09
N ILE A 15 -49.76 2.51 -2.53
CA ILE A 15 -49.08 1.35 -3.12
C ILE A 15 -48.39 1.73 -4.44
N ILE A 16 -49.06 2.46 -5.33
CA ILE A 16 -48.50 2.88 -6.62
C ILE A 16 -47.32 3.84 -6.46
N VAL A 17 -47.30 4.68 -5.43
CA VAL A 17 -46.22 5.66 -5.20
C VAL A 17 -45.05 5.05 -4.43
N LEU A 18 -45.29 4.20 -3.43
CA LEU A 18 -44.21 3.66 -2.58
C LEU A 18 -43.56 2.37 -3.12
N VAL A 19 -44.26 1.57 -3.93
CA VAL A 19 -43.71 0.32 -4.47
C VAL A 19 -42.64 0.53 -5.56
N PRO A 20 -42.75 1.49 -6.51
CA PRO A 20 -41.71 1.66 -7.53
C PRO A 20 -40.41 2.29 -7.01
N MET A 21 -40.41 2.95 -5.84
CA MET A 21 -39.18 3.54 -5.27
C MET A 21 -38.12 2.51 -4.83
N ASN A 22 -38.49 1.23 -4.72
CA ASN A 22 -37.55 0.15 -4.37
C ASN A 22 -37.02 -0.64 -5.57
N TYR A 23 -37.52 -0.35 -6.79
CA TYR A 23 -36.92 -0.90 -8.00
C TYR A 23 -35.76 -0.01 -8.42
N ARG A 24 -34.59 -0.24 -7.81
CA ARG A 24 -33.32 0.15 -8.44
C ARG A 24 -32.97 -0.96 -9.44
N PRO A 25 -33.23 -0.82 -10.74
CA PRO A 25 -32.66 -1.73 -11.72
C PRO A 25 -31.15 -1.78 -11.49
N CYS A 26 -30.66 -2.95 -11.09
CA CYS A 26 -29.23 -3.25 -11.07
C CYS A 26 -28.82 -3.40 -12.53
N PHE A 27 -28.54 -2.28 -13.20
CA PHE A 27 -27.93 -2.32 -14.51
C PHE A 27 -26.53 -2.91 -14.33
N ALA A 28 -26.32 -4.11 -14.86
CA ALA A 28 -24.98 -4.64 -15.02
C ALA A 28 -24.18 -3.64 -15.85
N ASN A 29 -23.02 -3.21 -15.34
CA ASN A 29 -22.18 -2.26 -16.05
C ASN A 29 -21.80 -2.86 -17.42
N PRO A 30 -22.23 -2.27 -18.54
CA PRO A 30 -21.99 -2.84 -19.87
C PRO A 30 -20.49 -2.95 -20.18
N LEU A 31 -19.64 -2.19 -19.49
CA LEU A 31 -18.18 -2.28 -19.58
C LEU A 31 -17.59 -3.57 -18.98
N LEU A 32 -18.35 -4.29 -18.15
CA LEU A 32 -17.94 -5.57 -17.57
C LEU A 32 -18.38 -6.78 -18.43
N ARG A 33 -19.10 -6.53 -19.54
CA ARG A 33 -19.57 -7.58 -20.44
C ARG A 33 -18.38 -8.05 -21.29
N ASN A 34 -18.03 -9.33 -21.20
CA ASN A 34 -16.93 -9.99 -21.94
C ASN A 34 -15.51 -9.62 -21.47
N ILE A 35 -15.29 -9.42 -20.17
CA ILE A 35 -13.93 -9.38 -19.63
C ILE A 35 -13.34 -10.79 -19.64
N THR A 36 -12.29 -11.00 -20.43
CA THR A 36 -11.46 -12.20 -20.38
C THR A 36 -10.30 -11.95 -19.45
N VAL A 37 -10.10 -12.85 -18.48
CA VAL A 37 -8.93 -12.83 -17.59
C VAL A 37 -7.95 -13.89 -18.09
N GLU A 38 -6.74 -13.45 -18.44
CA GLU A 38 -5.64 -14.35 -18.77
C GLU A 38 -4.81 -14.59 -17.50
N GLN A 39 -4.64 -15.86 -17.14
CA GLN A 39 -3.88 -16.25 -15.95
C GLN A 39 -2.59 -16.95 -16.37
N HIS A 40 -1.46 -16.47 -15.83
CA HIS A 40 -0.15 -17.08 -15.98
C HIS A 40 0.47 -17.34 -14.61
N THR A 41 1.25 -18.41 -14.50
CA THR A 41 2.06 -18.70 -13.31
C THR A 41 3.52 -18.67 -13.71
N LEU A 42 4.29 -17.79 -13.06
CA LEU A 42 5.73 -17.68 -13.30
C LEU A 42 6.48 -18.87 -12.68
N PRO A 43 7.72 -19.17 -13.12
CA PRO A 43 8.52 -20.26 -12.57
C PRO A 43 8.76 -20.20 -11.07
N ASN A 44 8.72 -19.00 -10.48
CA ASN A 44 8.86 -18.78 -9.03
C ASN A 44 7.52 -18.86 -8.26
N GLY A 45 6.41 -19.22 -8.91
CA GLY A 45 5.10 -19.41 -8.28
C GLY A 45 4.21 -18.16 -8.22
N ILE A 46 4.68 -17.00 -8.68
CA ILE A 46 3.84 -15.79 -8.76
C ILE A 46 2.72 -16.01 -9.78
N THR A 47 1.49 -15.69 -9.39
CA THR A 47 0.33 -15.71 -10.29
C THR A 47 0.12 -14.31 -10.88
N CYS A 48 0.15 -14.21 -12.19
CA CYS A 48 -0.13 -12.99 -12.95
C CYS A 48 -1.52 -13.08 -13.57
N LEU A 49 -2.37 -12.10 -13.28
CA LEU A 49 -3.69 -11.95 -13.89
C LEU A 49 -3.68 -10.74 -14.81
N LEU A 50 -3.92 -10.95 -16.09
CA LEU A 50 -3.94 -9.92 -17.11
C LEU A 50 -5.36 -9.72 -17.61
N VAL A 51 -5.77 -8.45 -17.71
CA VAL A 51 -7.10 -8.07 -18.18
C VAL A 51 -6.97 -6.96 -19.19
N ASN A 52 -7.18 -7.29 -20.47
CA ASN A 52 -7.25 -6.28 -21.53
C ASN A 52 -8.66 -5.69 -21.61
N ARG A 53 -8.76 -4.42 -21.25
CA ARG A 53 -10.00 -3.65 -21.20
C ARG A 53 -10.28 -2.87 -22.49
N GLY A 54 -9.25 -2.45 -23.21
CA GLY A 54 -9.35 -1.82 -24.54
C GLY A 54 -10.04 -0.44 -24.63
N TYR A 55 -10.53 0.12 -23.52
CA TYR A 55 -11.31 1.37 -23.53
C TYR A 55 -10.54 2.62 -23.08
N THR A 56 -9.42 2.48 -22.38
CA THR A 56 -8.54 3.58 -21.95
C THR A 56 -7.08 3.23 -22.17
N PRO A 57 -6.22 4.18 -22.61
CA PRO A 57 -4.78 3.97 -22.78
C PRO A 57 -4.04 4.03 -21.43
N THR A 58 -4.47 3.21 -20.47
CA THR A 58 -3.96 3.20 -19.10
C THR A 58 -3.62 1.77 -18.69
N LEU A 59 -2.45 1.59 -18.11
CA LEU A 59 -2.00 0.37 -17.49
C LEU A 59 -2.17 0.49 -15.96
N ALA A 60 -2.98 -0.39 -15.37
CA ALA A 60 -3.09 -0.51 -13.91
C ALA A 60 -2.28 -1.73 -13.46
N LEU A 61 -1.33 -1.54 -12.54
CA LEU A 61 -0.60 -2.62 -11.89
C LEU A 61 -1.00 -2.72 -10.43
N ILE A 62 -1.22 -3.95 -9.97
CA ILE A 62 -1.46 -4.27 -8.57
C ILE A 62 -0.63 -5.49 -8.23
N ILE A 63 0.21 -5.37 -7.20
CA ILE A 63 0.95 -6.49 -6.62
C ILE A 63 0.34 -6.75 -5.25
N SER A 64 -0.11 -7.98 -5.02
CA SER A 64 -0.74 -8.39 -3.77
C SER A 64 0.06 -9.52 -3.12
N PHE A 65 0.37 -9.34 -1.84
CA PHE A 65 0.95 -10.35 -0.97
C PHE A 65 -0.15 -10.91 -0.09
N LYS A 66 -0.24 -12.23 0.00
CA LYS A 66 -1.17 -12.93 0.90
C LYS A 66 -0.61 -12.99 2.33
N VAL A 67 -0.34 -11.80 2.87
CA VAL A 67 0.15 -11.56 4.23
C VAL A 67 -0.52 -10.28 4.71
N GLY A 68 -1.00 -10.25 5.95
CA GLY A 68 -1.55 -9.06 6.58
C GLY A 68 -1.42 -9.11 8.10
N SER A 69 -2.22 -8.31 8.81
CA SER A 69 -2.13 -8.26 10.28
C SER A 69 -2.54 -9.55 11.00
N VAL A 70 -3.18 -10.52 10.31
CA VAL A 70 -3.45 -11.86 10.87
C VAL A 70 -2.20 -12.71 11.05
N ASP A 71 -1.15 -12.41 10.29
CA ASP A 71 0.12 -13.13 10.32
C ASP A 71 1.07 -12.58 11.38
N GLU A 72 0.66 -11.53 12.10
CA GLU A 72 1.43 -10.91 13.18
C GLU A 72 1.26 -11.68 14.51
N GLN A 73 2.28 -11.59 15.35
CA GLN A 73 2.24 -12.03 16.75
C GLN A 73 2.08 -10.81 17.65
N TYR A 74 1.72 -11.02 18.93
CA TYR A 74 1.61 -9.91 19.88
C TYR A 74 2.89 -9.07 19.96
N GLN A 75 4.06 -9.71 19.86
CA GLN A 75 5.36 -9.04 19.86
C GLN A 75 5.69 -8.29 18.55
N THR A 76 5.01 -8.61 17.44
CA THR A 76 5.23 -8.02 16.12
C THR A 76 4.02 -7.26 15.60
N ALA A 77 3.09 -6.87 16.49
CA ALA A 77 1.89 -6.13 16.13
C ALA A 77 2.25 -4.83 15.38
N GLY A 78 1.65 -4.63 14.21
CA GLY A 78 1.91 -3.51 13.31
C GLY A 78 3.09 -3.72 12.35
N ALA A 79 3.77 -4.88 12.39
CA ALA A 79 4.90 -5.17 11.50
C ALA A 79 4.49 -5.19 10.01
N ALA A 80 3.32 -5.73 9.66
CA ALA A 80 2.88 -5.78 8.27
C ALA A 80 2.70 -4.37 7.70
N HIS A 81 2.04 -3.48 8.44
CA HIS A 81 1.89 -2.08 8.03
C HIS A 81 3.23 -1.33 8.06
N LEU A 82 4.11 -1.59 9.03
CA LEU A 82 5.45 -0.98 9.04
C LEU A 82 6.25 -1.38 7.80
N LEU A 83 6.29 -2.67 7.46
CA LEU A 83 6.97 -3.19 6.29
C LEU A 83 6.37 -2.65 5.00
N GLU A 84 5.06 -2.39 4.97
CA GLU A 84 4.40 -1.70 3.87
C GLU A 84 5.07 -0.35 3.58
N HIS A 85 5.25 0.48 4.60
CA HIS A 85 5.93 1.78 4.50
C HIS A 85 7.41 1.64 4.14
N MET A 86 8.09 0.63 4.68
CA MET A 86 9.52 0.42 4.42
C MET A 86 9.80 0.07 2.96
N MET A 87 8.87 -0.57 2.24
CA MET A 87 9.01 -0.81 0.81
C MET A 87 9.07 0.46 -0.04
N PHE A 88 8.58 1.60 0.48
CA PHE A 88 8.70 2.90 -0.19
C PHE A 88 10.01 3.64 0.10
N LYS A 89 10.86 3.12 0.99
CA LYS A 89 12.12 3.78 1.38
C LYS A 89 13.28 3.54 0.43
N GLY A 90 13.07 2.77 -0.62
CA GLY A 90 14.06 2.52 -1.66
C GLY A 90 14.59 1.09 -1.64
N THR A 91 15.52 0.84 -2.56
CA THR A 91 16.27 -0.41 -2.72
C THR A 91 17.74 -0.06 -2.93
N LYS A 92 18.56 -1.06 -3.23
CA LYS A 92 19.97 -0.86 -3.58
C LYS A 92 20.20 0.00 -4.84
N THR A 93 19.14 0.22 -5.64
CA THR A 93 19.22 0.91 -6.93
C THR A 93 18.32 2.14 -7.04
N ILE A 94 17.34 2.31 -6.14
CA ILE A 94 16.38 3.42 -6.15
C ILE A 94 16.31 3.98 -4.73
N GLY A 95 16.27 5.31 -4.56
CA GLY A 95 16.20 5.92 -3.22
C GLY A 95 17.56 6.20 -2.59
N THR A 96 18.65 6.02 -3.33
CA THR A 96 20.02 6.33 -2.88
C THR A 96 20.87 6.85 -4.04
N THR A 97 21.79 7.76 -3.76
CA THR A 97 22.78 8.27 -4.73
C THR A 97 24.03 7.41 -4.80
N ASN A 98 24.39 6.70 -3.72
CA ASN A 98 25.53 5.78 -3.67
C ASN A 98 25.30 4.72 -2.57
N PHE A 99 24.77 3.57 -2.99
CA PHE A 99 24.43 2.50 -2.05
C PHE A 99 25.65 1.87 -1.37
N GLU A 100 26.82 1.82 -2.03
CA GLU A 100 28.00 1.15 -1.47
C GLU A 100 28.56 1.92 -0.25
N GLU A 101 28.66 3.24 -0.38
CA GLU A 101 29.05 4.12 0.74
C GLU A 101 27.99 4.17 1.83
N GLU A 102 26.71 4.28 1.44
CA GLU A 102 25.59 4.28 2.37
C GLU A 102 25.54 2.98 3.18
N GLN A 103 25.66 1.81 2.53
CA GLN A 103 25.64 0.51 3.19
C GLN A 103 26.73 0.39 4.25
N THR A 104 27.93 0.93 3.98
CA THR A 104 29.02 0.95 4.96
C THR A 104 28.65 1.77 6.19
N LEU A 105 27.98 2.91 6.02
CA LEU A 105 27.52 3.75 7.12
C LEU A 105 26.37 3.10 7.89
N LEU A 106 25.42 2.48 7.18
CA LEU A 106 24.30 1.76 7.79
C LEU A 106 24.79 0.62 8.69
N GLY A 107 25.81 -0.14 8.27
CA GLY A 107 26.42 -1.16 9.13
C GLY A 107 27.08 -0.59 10.40
N GLN A 108 27.69 0.61 10.31
CA GLN A 108 28.24 1.29 11.49
C GLN A 108 27.14 1.82 12.43
N ILE A 109 26.05 2.33 11.86
CA ILE A 109 24.86 2.78 12.58
C ILE A 109 24.24 1.62 13.34
N GLU A 110 24.05 0.47 12.68
CA GLU A 110 23.51 -0.75 13.29
C GLU A 110 24.37 -1.22 14.47
N ALA A 111 25.66 -1.45 14.27
CA ALA A 111 26.56 -1.93 15.33
C ALA A 111 26.65 -0.95 16.52
N LEU A 112 26.67 0.36 16.25
CA LEU A 112 26.68 1.37 17.31
C LEU A 112 25.33 1.47 18.03
N GLY A 113 24.23 1.36 17.29
CA GLY A 113 22.87 1.31 17.83
C GLY A 113 22.69 0.14 18.79
N GLU A 114 23.07 -1.06 18.37
CA GLU A 114 23.05 -2.27 19.22
C GLU A 114 23.89 -2.06 20.49
N THR A 115 25.07 -1.47 20.37
CA THR A 115 25.93 -1.17 21.53
C THR A 115 25.23 -0.20 22.49
N ILE A 116 24.62 0.86 21.98
CA ILE A 116 23.88 1.83 22.78
C ILE A 116 22.69 1.17 23.47
N ASP A 117 21.95 0.32 22.77
CA ASP A 117 20.78 -0.38 23.32
C ASP A 117 21.19 -1.33 24.44
N GLN A 118 22.25 -2.13 24.23
CA GLN A 118 22.78 -3.03 25.27
C GLN A 118 23.25 -2.28 26.51
N ILE A 119 23.98 -1.17 26.34
CA ILE A 119 24.40 -0.33 27.46
C ILE A 119 23.18 0.29 28.15
N THR A 120 22.21 0.79 27.39
CA THR A 120 20.99 1.39 27.95
C THR A 120 20.18 0.39 28.77
N LEU A 121 20.12 -0.87 28.35
CA LEU A 121 19.42 -1.94 29.07
C LEU A 121 20.15 -2.37 30.35
N THR A 122 21.49 -2.37 30.34
CA THR A 122 22.31 -2.90 31.46
C THR A 122 22.78 -1.84 32.45
N ASN A 123 23.08 -0.63 31.96
CA ASN A 123 23.55 0.52 32.74
C ASN A 123 23.10 1.85 32.10
N PRO A 124 21.86 2.29 32.35
CA PRO A 124 21.29 3.52 31.78
C PRO A 124 22.07 4.80 32.09
N ASP A 125 22.83 4.83 33.20
CA ASP A 125 23.59 6.01 33.65
C ASP A 125 25.05 6.00 33.18
N ASN A 126 25.38 5.13 32.21
CA ASN A 126 26.73 5.03 31.69
C ASN A 126 27.17 6.36 31.05
N VAL A 127 28.29 6.90 31.56
CA VAL A 127 28.87 8.19 31.13
C VAL A 127 29.25 8.25 29.65
N GLN A 128 29.39 7.11 28.97
CA GLN A 128 29.71 7.05 27.54
C GLN A 128 28.48 7.21 26.65
N LEU A 129 27.26 6.98 27.16
CA LEU A 129 26.02 7.02 26.36
C LEU A 129 25.83 8.34 25.61
N PRO A 130 26.03 9.54 26.21
CA PRO A 130 25.89 10.80 25.47
C PRO A 130 26.84 10.88 24.27
N GLN A 131 28.11 10.48 24.44
CA GLN A 131 29.11 10.52 23.38
C GLN A 131 28.79 9.50 22.27
N LEU A 132 28.33 8.29 22.63
CA LEU A 132 27.93 7.29 21.65
C LEU A 132 26.70 7.74 20.85
N LYS A 133 25.72 8.35 21.50
CA LYS A 133 24.53 8.92 20.83
C LYS A 133 24.90 10.05 19.88
N GLU A 134 25.83 10.92 20.27
CA GLU A 134 26.34 11.98 19.37
C GLU A 134 27.05 11.37 18.14
N ARG A 135 27.85 10.32 18.35
CA ARG A 135 28.50 9.60 17.24
C ARG A 135 27.48 8.93 16.32
N LEU A 136 26.46 8.30 16.88
CA LEU A 136 25.36 7.69 16.12
C LEU A 136 24.65 8.73 15.27
N GLN A 137 24.33 9.88 15.85
CA GLN A 137 23.71 10.99 15.12
C GLN A 137 24.57 11.46 13.95
N LYS A 138 25.88 11.65 14.15
CA LYS A 138 26.80 12.05 13.06
C LYS A 138 26.85 11.03 11.92
N LEU A 139 26.81 9.73 12.26
CA LEU A 139 26.75 8.68 11.24
C LEU A 139 25.42 8.71 10.48
N GLN A 140 24.30 8.88 11.18
CA GLN A 140 22.97 9.01 10.57
C GLN A 140 22.87 10.23 9.66
N GLU A 141 23.38 11.39 10.09
CA GLU A 141 23.44 12.61 9.27
C GLU A 141 24.26 12.38 8.00
N LYS A 142 25.40 11.67 8.10
CA LYS A 142 26.21 11.31 6.94
C LYS A 142 25.51 10.30 6.03
N ALA A 143 24.80 9.31 6.57
CA ALA A 143 24.06 8.35 5.76
C ALA A 143 22.90 9.05 5.01
N ASN A 144 22.21 9.97 5.68
CA ASN A 144 21.11 10.74 5.11
C ASN A 144 21.50 11.59 3.90
N THR A 145 22.78 11.91 3.68
CA THR A 145 23.20 12.61 2.45
C THR A 145 23.08 11.75 1.20
N PHE A 146 23.05 10.43 1.36
CA PHE A 146 22.88 9.51 0.23
C PHE A 146 21.40 9.23 -0.09
N VAL A 147 20.51 9.43 0.88
CA VAL A 147 19.08 9.12 0.76
C VAL A 147 18.38 10.07 -0.21
N VAL A 148 17.71 9.50 -1.20
CA VAL A 148 16.82 10.24 -2.12
C VAL A 148 15.37 10.01 -1.68
N ASN A 149 14.82 11.01 -0.99
CA ASN A 149 13.44 10.95 -0.51
C ASN A 149 12.44 10.86 -1.66
N SER A 150 11.41 10.04 -1.48
CA SER A 150 10.29 9.89 -2.40
C SER A 150 10.71 9.53 -3.84
N ALA A 151 11.83 8.80 -4.01
CA ALA A 151 12.36 8.44 -5.33
C ALA A 151 11.32 7.72 -6.22
N TYR A 152 10.55 6.77 -5.66
CA TYR A 152 9.49 6.09 -6.40
C TYR A 152 8.39 7.04 -6.87
N ASP A 153 7.90 7.88 -5.97
CA ASP A 153 6.84 8.86 -6.26
C ASP A 153 7.30 9.81 -7.38
N ALA A 154 8.54 10.30 -7.31
CA ALA A 154 9.12 11.15 -8.34
C ALA A 154 9.22 10.43 -9.70
N ILE A 155 9.75 9.21 -9.74
CA ILE A 155 9.88 8.41 -10.97
C ILE A 155 8.50 8.23 -11.62
N TYR A 156 7.51 7.77 -10.86
CA TYR A 156 6.20 7.49 -11.41
C TYR A 156 5.43 8.75 -11.77
N THR A 157 5.47 9.80 -10.94
CA THR A 157 4.82 11.07 -11.26
C THR A 157 5.41 11.69 -12.53
N GLN A 158 6.74 11.62 -12.71
CA GLN A 158 7.39 12.09 -13.93
C GLN A 158 6.95 11.30 -15.17
N ALA A 159 6.65 10.02 -15.01
CA ALA A 159 6.09 9.16 -16.05
C ALA A 159 4.56 9.33 -16.25
N GLY A 160 3.92 10.29 -15.57
CA GLY A 160 2.49 10.54 -15.64
C GLY A 160 1.63 9.57 -14.82
N GLY A 161 2.25 8.81 -13.92
CA GLY A 161 1.58 7.87 -13.03
C GLY A 161 0.70 8.56 -11.99
N ILE A 162 -0.42 7.92 -11.68
CA ILE A 162 -1.38 8.34 -10.66
C ILE A 162 -1.73 7.17 -9.74
N ASN A 163 -2.33 7.47 -8.60
CA ASN A 163 -2.79 6.47 -7.63
C ASN A 163 -1.68 5.54 -7.10
N PHE A 164 -0.41 5.97 -7.12
CA PHE A 164 0.69 5.23 -6.51
C PHE A 164 0.49 5.17 -5.00
N ASN A 165 0.17 4.00 -4.47
CA ASN A 165 -0.08 3.81 -3.05
C ASN A 165 -0.02 2.33 -2.66
N ALA A 166 -0.18 2.06 -1.36
CA ALA A 166 -0.32 0.73 -0.80
C ALA A 166 -1.42 0.68 0.26
N SER A 167 -1.73 -0.54 0.68
CA SER A 167 -2.59 -0.78 1.84
C SER A 167 -2.34 -2.16 2.42
N THR A 168 -2.48 -2.27 3.74
CA THR A 168 -2.42 -3.52 4.49
C THR A 168 -3.74 -3.76 5.21
N SER A 169 -4.36 -4.89 4.92
CA SER A 169 -5.54 -5.41 5.60
C SER A 169 -5.14 -6.50 6.62
N ARG A 170 -6.15 -7.22 7.10
CA ARG A 170 -5.94 -8.40 7.95
C ARG A 170 -5.23 -9.53 7.20
N ASP A 171 -5.48 -9.69 5.91
CA ASP A 171 -5.15 -10.88 5.12
C ASP A 171 -4.30 -10.58 3.88
N MET A 172 -4.02 -9.31 3.61
CA MET A 172 -3.35 -8.89 2.38
C MET A 172 -2.61 -7.56 2.56
N THR A 173 -1.45 -7.45 1.93
CA THR A 173 -0.75 -6.19 1.68
C THR A 173 -0.64 -6.01 0.17
N GLN A 174 -1.03 -4.85 -0.34
CA GLN A 174 -1.03 -4.57 -1.77
C GLN A 174 -0.37 -3.24 -2.10
N TYR A 175 0.25 -3.19 -3.27
CA TYR A 175 0.83 -1.99 -3.88
C TYR A 175 0.19 -1.80 -5.25
N TYR A 176 -0.20 -0.58 -5.57
CA TYR A 176 -0.92 -0.32 -6.80
C TYR A 176 -0.54 1.02 -7.42
N ILE A 177 -0.67 1.09 -8.74
CA ILE A 177 -0.41 2.28 -9.54
C ILE A 177 -1.16 2.22 -10.87
N GLU A 178 -1.49 3.38 -11.42
CA GLU A 178 -1.96 3.56 -12.79
C GLU A 178 -0.98 4.40 -13.58
N LEU A 179 -0.64 3.97 -14.79
CA LEU A 179 0.30 4.62 -15.69
C LEU A 179 -0.34 4.82 -17.07
N PRO A 180 0.01 5.89 -17.81
CA PRO A 180 -0.21 5.95 -19.25
C PRO A 180 0.39 4.72 -19.95
N ASN A 181 -0.24 4.24 -21.02
CA ASN A 181 0.26 3.06 -21.75
C ASN A 181 1.59 3.29 -22.50
N ASP A 182 2.05 4.53 -22.58
CA ASP A 182 3.30 5.00 -23.20
C ASP A 182 4.32 5.51 -22.16
N ALA A 183 4.08 5.28 -20.87
CA ALA A 183 4.87 5.84 -19.76
C ALA A 183 6.28 5.24 -19.58
N LEU A 184 6.62 4.14 -20.26
CA LEU A 184 7.88 3.39 -20.11
C LEU A 184 8.47 2.98 -21.47
#